data_AF-A0A7V5V3B4-F1
#
_entry.id   AF-A0A7V5V3B4-F1
#
_cell.length_a   1.000
_cell.length_b   1.000
_cell.length_c   1.000
_cell.angle_alpha   90.00
_cell.angle_beta   90.00
_cell.angle_gamma   90.00
#
_symmetry.space_group_name_H-M   'P 1'
#
loop_
_entity.id
_entity.type
_entity.pdbx_description
1 polymer ?
#
loop_
_entity_poly.entity_id
_entity_poly.type
_entity_poly.pdbx_seq_one_letter_code
_entity_poly.pdbx_strand_id
1 'polypeptide(L)'
;GGFPTFMGWFLAGKIPSGGVVWHGTKMAIKGIKNAILRLFGNKKASMLDLNIGHEALQFIDSDRFVRRTLMLLGMGRDRNTGQVYLREDDTVMIKWDMQPSQLHFDRMRREMGKIAKALGGKYLDSPLTYAGKMIAVHPLGGCIMAENAQGGVVSTRGEVFGHPGLYVADGSVIPTSLGPNPSLTISAVSEYFASQFPDKRRS
;
A
#
# COMPACT_ATOMS: atom_id res chain seq x y z
N GLY A 1 4.70 -16.30 -7.99
CA GLY A 1 4.18 -15.03 -7.45
C GLY A 1 5.36 -14.19 -7.01
N GLY A 2 5.64 -13.11 -7.74
CA GLY A 2 6.86 -12.31 -7.54
C GLY A 2 6.85 -11.57 -6.21
N PHE A 3 7.93 -11.71 -5.47
CA PHE A 3 8.21 -10.92 -4.27
C PHE A 3 8.25 -9.43 -4.69
N PRO A 4 7.47 -8.53 -4.07
CA PRO A 4 7.54 -7.11 -4.41
C PRO A 4 8.95 -6.57 -4.16
N THR A 5 9.64 -6.13 -5.22
CA THR A 5 11.05 -5.70 -5.23
C THR A 5 11.37 -4.64 -4.16
N PHE A 6 10.39 -3.82 -3.78
CA PHE A 6 10.53 -2.83 -2.70
C PHE A 6 10.73 -3.45 -1.30
N MET A 7 10.10 -4.59 -1.03
CA MET A 7 10.17 -5.26 0.28
C MET A 7 11.52 -5.97 0.49
N GLY A 8 12.24 -6.24 -0.60
CA GLY A 8 13.60 -6.77 -0.57
C GLY A 8 14.66 -5.78 -0.11
N TRP A 9 14.57 -4.54 -0.59
CA TRP A 9 15.40 -3.41 -0.15
C TRP A 9 15.26 -3.17 1.36
N PHE A 10 14.05 -3.40 1.86
CA PHE A 10 13.62 -3.09 3.21
C PHE A 10 14.16 -4.07 4.27
N LEU A 11 14.21 -5.36 3.95
CA LEU A 11 14.72 -6.40 4.84
C LEU A 11 16.26 -6.39 4.90
N ALA A 12 16.93 -5.97 3.82
CA ALA A 12 18.38 -5.79 3.77
C ALA A 12 18.92 -4.74 4.74
N GLY A 13 18.12 -3.72 5.07
CA GLY A 13 18.51 -2.65 5.98
C GLY A 13 18.56 -3.00 7.48
N LYS A 14 18.12 -4.20 7.90
CA LYS A 14 17.86 -4.52 9.32
C LYS A 14 18.68 -5.66 9.95
N ILE A 15 19.66 -6.26 9.26
CA ILE A 15 20.58 -7.23 9.88
C ILE A 15 21.98 -6.62 9.95
N PRO A 16 22.53 -6.37 11.15
CA PRO A 16 23.83 -5.75 11.29
C PRO A 16 24.92 -6.77 10.92
N SER A 17 25.42 -6.70 9.69
CA SER A 17 26.78 -7.13 9.38
C SER A 17 27.65 -5.89 9.19
N GLY A 18 28.92 -5.94 9.60
CA GLY A 18 29.82 -4.77 9.66
C GLY A 18 29.95 -3.97 8.35
N GLY A 19 29.58 -4.55 7.20
CA GLY A 19 29.52 -3.85 5.91
C GLY A 19 28.37 -2.84 5.77
N VAL A 20 27.26 -3.01 6.50
CA VAL A 20 26.04 -2.17 6.37
C VAL A 20 26.27 -0.75 6.90
N VAL A 21 27.10 -0.59 7.94
CA VAL A 21 27.46 0.74 8.49
C VAL A 21 28.25 1.57 7.48
N TRP A 22 29.18 0.93 6.76
CA TRP A 22 30.02 1.57 5.73
C TRP A 22 29.24 1.96 4.47
N HIS A 23 28.27 1.14 4.06
CA HIS A 23 27.42 1.43 2.91
C HIS A 23 26.34 2.47 3.26
N GLY A 24 25.82 2.46 4.48
CA GLY A 24 24.91 3.48 5.00
C GLY A 24 25.56 4.87 5.06
N THR A 25 26.81 4.98 5.52
CA THR A 25 27.55 6.25 5.49
C THR A 25 27.81 6.72 4.06
N LYS A 26 28.19 5.83 3.13
CA LYS A 26 28.35 6.21 1.72
C LYS A 26 27.05 6.69 1.07
N MET A 27 25.92 6.06 1.37
CA MET A 27 24.61 6.52 0.89
C MET A 27 24.20 7.87 1.47
N ALA A 28 24.43 8.10 2.77
CA ALA A 28 24.16 9.39 3.40
C ALA A 28 25.02 10.50 2.78
N ILE A 29 26.32 10.24 2.57
CA ILE A 29 27.24 11.18 1.91
C ILE A 29 26.81 11.46 0.47
N LYS A 30 26.37 10.44 -0.28
CA LYS A 30 25.89 10.57 -1.65
C LYS A 30 24.55 11.33 -1.72
N GLY A 31 23.68 11.14 -0.73
CA GLY A 31 22.43 11.87 -0.57
C GLY A 31 22.65 13.36 -0.27
N ILE A 32 23.58 13.67 0.63
CA ILE A 32 24.01 15.05 0.93
C ILE A 32 24.62 15.70 -0.32
N LYS A 33 25.50 14.98 -1.03
CA LYS A 33 26.13 15.46 -2.27
C LYS A 33 25.09 15.75 -3.37
N ASN A 34 24.08 14.89 -3.52
CA ASN A 34 22.99 15.09 -4.48
C ASN A 34 22.03 16.21 -4.08
N ALA A 35 21.79 16.41 -2.77
CA ALA A 35 21.01 17.54 -2.27
C ALA A 35 21.74 18.88 -2.53
N ILE A 36 23.06 18.92 -2.33
CA ILE A 36 23.91 20.06 -2.67
C ILE A 36 23.91 20.30 -4.18
N LEU A 37 24.08 19.27 -5.01
CA LEU A 37 24.03 19.40 -6.48
C LEU A 37 22.67 19.87 -7.01
N ARG A 38 21.57 19.56 -6.30
CA ARG A 38 20.22 20.07 -6.60
C ARG A 38 20.05 21.55 -6.22
N LEU A 39 20.66 22.00 -5.13
CA LEU A 39 20.72 23.41 -4.74
C LEU A 39 21.51 24.27 -5.74
N PHE A 40 22.49 23.68 -6.43
CA PHE A 40 23.29 24.34 -7.48
C PHE A 40 22.79 24.09 -8.92
N GLY A 41 21.53 23.68 -9.11
CA GLY A 41 20.80 23.88 -10.37
C GLY A 41 21.24 23.05 -11.58
N ASN A 42 21.98 21.94 -11.43
CA ASN A 42 22.46 21.18 -12.58
C ASN A 42 21.50 20.05 -12.98
N LYS A 43 20.70 20.27 -14.04
CA LYS A 43 19.59 19.39 -14.52
C LYS A 43 20.02 18.05 -15.17
N LYS A 44 21.30 17.67 -15.18
CA LYS A 44 21.79 16.45 -15.87
C LYS A 44 21.99 15.20 -15.01
N ALA A 45 21.57 15.21 -13.74
CA ALA A 45 21.79 14.10 -12.81
C ALA A 45 20.60 13.12 -12.67
N SER A 46 19.65 13.09 -13.61
CA SER A 46 18.40 12.29 -13.48
C SER A 46 18.44 10.90 -14.15
N MET A 47 19.58 10.43 -14.64
CA MET A 47 19.71 9.07 -15.19
C MET A 47 21.01 8.42 -14.71
N LEU A 48 21.02 7.98 -13.47
CA LEU A 48 21.92 6.94 -13.02
C LEU A 48 21.04 5.85 -12.44
N ASP A 49 20.73 4.85 -13.27
CA ASP A 49 20.18 3.57 -12.85
C ASP A 49 21.09 3.01 -11.77
N LEU A 50 20.64 3.21 -10.54
CA LEU A 50 21.21 2.62 -9.36
C LEU A 50 20.77 1.17 -9.39
N ASN A 51 21.67 0.31 -9.89
CA ASN A 51 21.55 -1.14 -9.97
C ASN A 51 21.57 -1.80 -8.57
N ILE A 52 20.71 -1.32 -7.66
CA ILE A 52 20.60 -1.77 -6.27
C ILE A 52 19.72 -3.02 -6.17
N GLY A 53 18.95 -3.34 -7.22
CA GLY A 53 18.12 -4.54 -7.26
C GLY A 53 18.93 -5.83 -7.14
N HIS A 54 20.12 -5.89 -7.75
CA HIS A 54 20.94 -7.10 -7.77
C HIS A 54 21.59 -7.41 -6.40
N GLU A 55 22.04 -6.39 -5.68
CA GLU A 55 22.63 -6.54 -4.34
C GLU A 55 21.56 -6.84 -3.27
N ALA A 56 20.36 -6.25 -3.39
CA ALA A 56 19.25 -6.53 -2.49
C ALA A 56 18.71 -7.97 -2.66
N LEU A 57 18.69 -8.48 -3.90
CA LEU A 57 18.32 -9.87 -4.17
C LEU A 57 19.29 -10.85 -3.52
N GLN A 58 20.61 -10.65 -3.63
CA GLN A 58 21.60 -11.54 -2.98
C GLN A 58 21.49 -11.57 -1.45
N PHE A 59 21.03 -10.48 -0.83
CA PHE A 59 20.81 -10.46 0.62
C PHE A 59 19.56 -11.24 1.05
N ILE A 60 18.46 -11.09 0.31
CA ILE A 60 17.23 -11.87 0.52
C ILE A 60 17.50 -13.35 0.25
N ASP A 61 18.29 -13.64 -0.79
CA ASP A 61 18.67 -14.98 -1.20
C ASP A 61 19.76 -15.60 -0.33
N SER A 62 20.20 -14.89 0.73
CA SER A 62 21.10 -15.50 1.70
C SER A 62 20.36 -16.65 2.39
N ASP A 63 20.84 -17.88 2.20
CA ASP A 63 20.25 -19.13 2.71
C ASP A 63 19.91 -19.04 4.21
N ARG A 64 20.70 -18.27 4.98
CA ARG A 64 20.47 -17.98 6.40
C ARG A 64 19.22 -17.12 6.65
N PHE A 65 18.94 -16.15 5.81
CA PHE A 65 17.81 -15.23 5.95
C PHE A 65 16.48 -15.90 5.62
N VAL A 66 16.41 -16.59 4.47
CA VAL A 66 15.20 -17.31 4.05
C VAL A 66 14.83 -18.41 5.04
N ARG A 67 15.82 -19.13 5.60
CA ARG A 67 15.58 -20.24 6.54
C ARG A 67 15.20 -19.82 7.96
N ARG A 68 15.45 -18.58 8.37
CA ARG A 68 15.27 -18.13 9.77
C ARG A 68 14.30 -16.96 9.94
N THR A 69 13.68 -16.49 8.85
CA THR A 69 12.78 -15.34 8.88
C THR A 69 11.39 -15.75 8.45
N LEU A 70 10.40 -15.46 9.29
CA LEU A 70 8.98 -15.58 8.94
C LEU A 70 8.39 -14.18 8.79
N MET A 71 7.76 -13.92 7.64
CA MET A 71 7.03 -12.69 7.42
C MET A 71 5.60 -12.83 7.95
N LEU A 72 5.22 -11.97 8.88
CA LEU A 72 3.85 -11.86 9.36
C LEU A 72 3.17 -10.68 8.67
N LEU A 73 2.12 -10.97 7.90
CA LEU A 73 1.28 -9.96 7.26
C LEU A 73 -0.03 -9.83 8.03
N GLY A 74 -0.26 -8.65 8.58
CA GLY A 74 -1.45 -8.33 9.36
C GLY A 74 -2.40 -7.52 8.52
N MET A 75 -3.56 -8.09 8.24
CA MET A 75 -4.61 -7.44 7.46
C MET A 75 -5.83 -7.26 8.35
N GLY A 76 -6.52 -6.14 8.19
CA GLY A 76 -7.69 -5.83 9.00
C GLY A 76 -8.39 -4.57 8.55
N ARG A 77 -9.52 -4.29 9.20
CA ARG A 77 -10.35 -3.12 8.89
C ARG A 77 -9.81 -1.89 9.59
N ASP A 78 -9.51 -0.87 8.82
CA ASP A 78 -9.23 0.48 9.33
C ASP A 78 -10.51 1.33 9.41
N ARG A 79 -10.36 2.59 9.80
CA ARG A 79 -11.48 3.54 10.01
C ARG A 79 -11.92 4.28 8.74
N ASN A 80 -11.45 3.92 7.53
CA ASN A 80 -11.81 4.55 6.24
C ASN A 80 -11.62 6.08 6.19
N THR A 81 -10.56 6.61 6.79
CA THR A 81 -10.29 8.07 6.88
C THR A 81 -9.47 8.62 5.71
N GLY A 82 -9.23 7.80 4.68
CA GLY A 82 -8.54 8.19 3.47
C GLY A 82 -9.34 9.15 2.61
N GLN A 83 -8.67 10.18 2.09
CA GLN A 83 -9.24 11.11 1.11
C GLN A 83 -8.31 11.18 -0.10
N VAL A 84 -8.91 11.08 -1.29
CA VAL A 84 -8.24 11.31 -2.56
C VAL A 84 -8.73 12.64 -3.10
N TYR A 85 -7.81 13.52 -3.50
CA TYR A 85 -8.16 14.80 -4.09
C TYR A 85 -7.17 15.17 -5.19
N LEU A 86 -7.68 15.89 -6.18
CA LEU A 86 -6.88 16.43 -7.27
C LEU A 86 -6.43 17.85 -6.89
N ARG A 87 -5.13 18.15 -7.06
CA ARG A 87 -4.62 19.51 -6.96
C ARG A 87 -4.86 20.27 -8.28
N GLU A 88 -4.71 21.59 -8.23
CA GLU A 88 -4.84 22.47 -9.42
C GLU A 88 -3.82 22.14 -10.53
N ASP A 89 -2.72 21.47 -10.20
CA ASP A 89 -1.68 21.02 -11.13
C ASP A 89 -1.91 19.59 -11.67
N ASP A 90 -3.15 19.09 -11.56
CA ASP A 90 -3.56 17.73 -11.93
C ASP A 90 -2.84 16.61 -11.15
N THR A 91 -2.14 16.93 -10.07
CA THR A 91 -1.51 15.93 -9.21
C THR A 91 -2.55 15.29 -8.30
N VAL A 92 -2.71 13.96 -8.41
CA VAL A 92 -3.54 13.19 -7.48
C VAL A 92 -2.83 13.06 -6.14
N MET A 93 -3.51 13.49 -5.08
CA MET A 93 -3.04 13.42 -3.72
C MET A 93 -3.90 12.47 -2.91
N ILE A 94 -3.24 11.67 -2.07
CA ILE A 94 -3.90 10.81 -1.09
C ILE A 94 -3.50 11.31 0.29
N LYS A 95 -4.48 11.73 1.09
CA LYS A 95 -4.30 12.06 2.50
C LYS A 95 -4.94 10.96 3.33
N TRP A 96 -4.15 10.37 4.22
CA TRP A 96 -4.64 9.33 5.10
C TRP A 96 -4.31 9.68 6.55
N ASP A 97 -5.33 9.72 7.41
CA ASP A 97 -5.13 9.88 8.84
C ASP A 97 -5.12 8.52 9.53
N MET A 98 -3.95 8.12 10.01
CA MET A 98 -3.75 6.86 10.70
C MET A 98 -4.20 6.90 12.17
N GLN A 99 -4.34 8.08 12.77
CA GLN A 99 -4.58 8.24 14.20
C GLN A 99 -5.83 7.47 14.68
N PRO A 100 -6.98 7.53 14.00
CA PRO A 100 -8.20 6.84 14.44
C PRO A 100 -8.07 5.31 14.39
N SER A 101 -7.11 4.79 13.63
CA SER A 101 -6.87 3.36 13.43
C SER A 101 -5.71 2.82 14.29
N GLN A 102 -5.03 3.65 15.09
CA GLN A 102 -3.89 3.23 15.91
C GLN A 102 -4.19 2.04 16.83
N LEU A 103 -5.34 2.04 17.49
CA LEU A 103 -5.77 0.94 18.36
C LEU A 103 -5.83 -0.41 17.63
N HIS A 104 -6.21 -0.40 16.35
CA HIS A 104 -6.23 -1.60 15.51
C HIS A 104 -4.81 -2.12 15.27
N PHE A 105 -3.87 -1.23 14.91
CA PHE A 105 -2.47 -1.60 14.67
C PHE A 105 -1.74 -2.03 15.94
N ASP A 106 -1.99 -1.39 17.08
CA ASP A 106 -1.38 -1.79 18.35
C ASP A 106 -1.81 -3.20 18.76
N ARG A 107 -3.09 -3.52 18.56
CA ARG A 107 -3.61 -4.88 18.77
C ARG A 107 -2.96 -5.86 17.82
N MET A 108 -2.90 -5.55 16.52
CA MET A 108 -2.27 -6.39 15.51
C MET A 108 -0.80 -6.70 15.85
N ARG A 109 -0.01 -5.67 16.18
CA ARG A 109 1.40 -5.81 16.57
C ARG A 109 1.58 -6.67 17.81
N ARG A 110 0.73 -6.48 18.82
CA ARG A 110 0.75 -7.29 20.04
C ARG A 110 0.50 -8.77 19.73
N GLU A 111 -0.52 -9.07 18.93
CA GLU A 111 -0.84 -10.47 18.59
C GLU A 111 0.27 -11.11 17.72
N MET A 112 0.83 -10.38 16.77
CA MET A 112 2.02 -10.82 16.03
C MET A 112 3.22 -11.08 16.94
N GLY A 113 3.42 -10.24 17.96
CA GLY A 113 4.45 -10.45 18.98
C GLY A 113 4.26 -11.74 19.76
N LYS A 114 3.01 -12.11 20.09
CA LYS A 114 2.70 -13.40 20.73
C LYS A 114 2.99 -14.57 19.80
N ILE A 115 2.62 -14.47 18.51
CA ILE A 115 2.91 -15.50 17.50
C ILE A 115 4.43 -15.69 17.39
N ALA A 116 5.20 -14.61 17.23
CA ALA A 116 6.65 -14.68 17.15
C ALA A 116 7.27 -15.34 18.39
N LYS A 117 6.80 -14.97 19.60
CA LYS A 117 7.28 -15.55 20.86
C LYS A 117 6.96 -17.06 20.95
N ALA A 118 5.76 -17.47 20.56
CA ALA A 118 5.37 -18.88 20.55
C ALA A 118 6.22 -19.71 19.57
N LEU A 119 6.65 -19.10 18.47
CA LEU A 119 7.57 -19.71 17.50
C LEU A 119 9.06 -19.63 17.92
N GLY A 120 9.36 -19.13 19.13
CA GLY A 120 10.74 -18.96 19.62
C GLY A 120 11.52 -17.84 18.92
N GLY A 121 10.84 -16.96 18.17
CA GLY A 121 11.42 -15.86 17.43
C GLY A 121 11.33 -14.52 18.14
N LYS A 122 12.06 -13.53 17.61
CA LYS A 122 11.95 -12.12 18.02
C LYS A 122 11.10 -11.37 17.00
N TYR A 123 10.02 -10.76 17.46
CA TYR A 123 9.21 -9.87 16.62
C TYR A 123 9.96 -8.58 16.30
N LEU A 124 9.93 -8.16 15.04
CA LEU A 124 10.53 -6.93 14.56
C LEU A 124 9.52 -6.17 13.72
N ASP A 125 9.18 -4.95 14.15
CA ASP A 125 8.33 -4.06 13.36
C ASP A 125 9.05 -3.55 12.10
N SER A 126 8.24 -3.24 11.10
CA SER A 126 8.65 -2.54 9.88
C SER A 126 9.20 -1.14 10.21
N PRO A 127 10.41 -0.74 9.77
CA PRO A 127 10.88 0.66 9.82
C PRO A 127 9.85 1.71 9.38
N LEU A 128 8.99 1.42 8.39
CA LEU A 128 7.95 2.36 7.92
C LEU A 128 6.89 2.64 8.98
N THR A 129 6.62 1.67 9.87
CA THR A 129 5.73 1.85 11.03
C THR A 129 6.24 2.96 11.96
N TYR A 130 7.56 3.07 12.15
CA TYR A 130 8.16 4.12 12.98
C TYR A 130 8.10 5.51 12.31
N ALA A 131 8.01 5.55 10.98
CA ALA A 131 7.78 6.78 10.23
C ALA A 131 6.28 7.15 10.12
N GLY A 132 5.39 6.43 10.82
CA GLY A 132 3.94 6.64 10.74
C GLY A 132 3.33 6.29 9.39
N LYS A 133 4.06 5.58 8.53
CA LYS A 133 3.63 5.20 7.18
C LYS A 133 3.23 3.73 7.16
N MET A 134 1.97 3.47 6.85
CA MET A 134 1.52 2.14 6.49
C MET A 134 1.54 1.92 4.98
N ILE A 135 1.77 0.68 4.58
CA ILE A 135 1.61 0.25 3.21
C ILE A 135 0.17 -0.23 3.06
N ALA A 136 -0.70 0.61 2.50
CA ALA A 136 -2.00 0.17 2.00
C ALA A 136 -1.81 -0.25 0.54
N VAL A 137 -1.81 -1.56 0.27
CA VAL A 137 -1.69 -2.10 -1.10
C VAL A 137 -3.03 -2.22 -1.82
N HIS A 138 -4.14 -1.94 -1.12
CA HIS A 138 -5.50 -2.09 -1.64
C HIS A 138 -6.38 -0.87 -1.25
N PRO A 139 -6.14 0.33 -1.80
CA PRO A 139 -7.05 1.45 -1.58
C PRO A 139 -8.44 1.11 -2.16
N LEU A 140 -9.48 1.37 -1.36
CA LEU A 140 -10.89 1.20 -1.73
C LEU A 140 -11.64 2.51 -1.47
N GLY A 141 -12.83 2.64 -2.04
CA GLY A 141 -13.67 3.81 -1.86
C GLY A 141 -13.34 4.97 -2.82
N GLY A 142 -14.01 6.10 -2.63
CA GLY A 142 -13.92 7.29 -3.49
C GLY A 142 -15.21 7.54 -4.28
N CYS A 143 -15.80 6.49 -4.86
CA CYS A 143 -17.11 6.55 -5.53
C CYS A 143 -18.11 5.61 -4.85
N ILE A 144 -18.20 5.68 -3.52
CA ILE A 144 -18.89 4.66 -2.72
C ILE A 144 -20.36 4.48 -3.12
N MET A 145 -20.82 3.23 -3.09
CA MET A 145 -22.24 2.91 -3.22
C MET A 145 -23.04 3.44 -2.03
N ALA A 146 -24.23 3.96 -2.29
CA ALA A 146 -25.18 4.37 -1.26
C ALA A 146 -26.64 4.20 -1.71
N GLU A 147 -27.56 4.39 -0.77
CA GLU A 147 -29.01 4.40 -1.04
C GLU A 147 -29.46 5.70 -1.73
N ASN A 148 -28.70 6.79 -1.57
CA ASN A 148 -29.01 8.10 -2.14
C ASN A 148 -27.72 8.93 -2.37
N ALA A 149 -27.87 10.03 -3.12
CA ALA A 149 -26.79 10.92 -3.50
C ALA A 149 -26.16 11.68 -2.32
N GLN A 150 -26.81 11.73 -1.15
CA GLN A 150 -26.23 12.33 0.06
C GLN A 150 -25.21 11.40 0.74
N GLY A 151 -25.34 10.08 0.55
CA GLY A 151 -24.50 9.08 1.19
C GLY A 151 -23.37 8.52 0.32
N GLY A 152 -23.36 8.79 -0.99
CA GLY A 152 -22.39 8.21 -1.92
C GLY A 152 -22.51 8.75 -3.33
N VAL A 153 -21.72 8.18 -4.24
CA VAL A 153 -21.61 8.64 -5.64
C VAL A 153 -22.45 7.78 -6.58
N VAL A 154 -22.53 6.48 -6.31
CA VAL A 154 -23.30 5.53 -7.11
C VAL A 154 -24.40 4.87 -6.30
N SER A 155 -25.47 4.47 -6.99
CA SER A 155 -26.53 3.64 -6.43
C SER A 155 -26.04 2.21 -6.12
N THR A 156 -26.87 1.42 -5.47
CA THR A 156 -26.62 -0.02 -5.25
C THR A 156 -26.55 -0.85 -6.54
N ARG A 157 -26.79 -0.24 -7.71
CA ARG A 157 -26.65 -0.84 -9.05
C ARG A 157 -25.44 -0.33 -9.82
N GLY A 158 -24.61 0.52 -9.21
CA GLY A 158 -23.41 1.08 -9.83
C GLY A 158 -23.64 2.31 -10.72
N GLU A 159 -24.90 2.73 -10.94
CA GLU A 159 -25.23 3.93 -11.71
C GLU A 159 -24.96 5.20 -10.88
N VAL A 160 -24.32 6.19 -11.48
CA VAL A 160 -23.97 7.47 -10.85
C VAL A 160 -25.23 8.31 -10.64
N PHE A 161 -25.42 8.80 -9.41
CA PHE A 161 -26.57 9.65 -9.11
C PHE A 161 -26.56 10.92 -9.97
N GLY A 162 -27.71 11.24 -10.58
CA GLY A 162 -27.87 12.43 -11.44
C GLY A 162 -27.29 12.28 -12.86
N HIS A 163 -26.69 11.13 -13.19
CA HIS A 163 -26.09 10.88 -14.51
C HIS A 163 -26.55 9.53 -15.10
N PRO A 164 -27.77 9.48 -15.67
CA PRO A 164 -28.31 8.26 -16.27
C PRO A 164 -27.39 7.70 -17.36
N GLY A 165 -27.14 6.39 -17.34
CA GLY A 165 -26.27 5.73 -18.30
C GLY A 165 -24.77 5.75 -17.93
N LEU A 166 -24.37 6.43 -16.86
CA LEU A 166 -22.99 6.43 -16.36
C LEU A 166 -22.84 5.50 -15.16
N TYR A 167 -21.87 4.60 -15.20
CA TYR A 167 -21.66 3.56 -14.18
C TYR A 167 -20.21 3.50 -13.72
N VAL A 168 -20.00 3.10 -12.45
CA VAL A 168 -18.68 2.78 -11.89
C VAL A 168 -18.72 1.34 -11.36
N ALA A 169 -17.71 0.53 -11.69
CA ALA A 169 -17.69 -0.90 -11.37
C ALA A 169 -16.27 -1.40 -11.01
N ASP A 170 -15.64 -0.77 -10.01
CA ASP A 170 -14.30 -1.13 -9.52
C ASP A 170 -14.22 -1.02 -7.98
N GLY A 171 -13.00 -1.08 -7.40
CA GLY A 171 -12.81 -0.96 -5.96
C GLY A 171 -13.27 0.36 -5.33
N SER A 172 -13.51 1.40 -6.13
CA SER A 172 -13.92 2.71 -5.63
C SER A 172 -15.36 2.73 -5.10
N VAL A 173 -16.19 1.77 -5.52
CA VAL A 173 -17.59 1.69 -5.08
C VAL A 173 -17.74 1.01 -3.71
N ILE A 174 -16.70 0.34 -3.24
CA ILE A 174 -16.74 -0.39 -1.96
C ILE A 174 -16.75 0.62 -0.80
N PRO A 175 -17.80 0.63 0.04
CA PRO A 175 -18.01 1.70 1.03
C PRO A 175 -17.12 1.58 2.28
N THR A 176 -16.43 0.46 2.45
CA THR A 176 -15.64 0.21 3.66
C THR A 176 -14.46 -0.73 3.43
N SER A 177 -13.44 -0.59 4.26
CA SER A 177 -12.32 -1.53 4.34
C SER A 177 -12.83 -2.94 4.60
N LEU A 178 -12.52 -3.86 3.68
CA LEU A 178 -12.96 -5.24 3.77
C LEU A 178 -12.11 -6.02 4.80
N GLY A 179 -10.82 -5.68 4.90
CA GLY A 179 -9.81 -6.43 5.66
C GLY A 179 -8.95 -7.34 4.79
N PRO A 180 -9.51 -8.40 4.14
CA PRO A 180 -8.75 -9.28 3.27
C PRO A 180 -8.57 -8.68 1.87
N ASN A 181 -7.96 -9.45 0.96
CA ASN A 181 -7.77 -9.07 -0.44
C ASN A 181 -9.13 -8.76 -1.10
N PRO A 182 -9.33 -7.55 -1.66
CA PRO A 182 -10.63 -7.14 -2.19
C PRO A 182 -10.95 -7.69 -3.58
N SER A 183 -10.00 -8.33 -4.28
CA SER A 183 -10.15 -8.69 -5.69
C SER A 183 -11.44 -9.45 -5.98
N LEU A 184 -11.76 -10.50 -5.22
CA LEU A 184 -12.98 -11.28 -5.42
C LEU A 184 -14.26 -10.51 -5.08
N THR A 185 -14.20 -9.61 -4.09
CA THR A 185 -15.34 -8.76 -3.75
C THR A 185 -15.61 -7.74 -4.85
N ILE A 186 -14.56 -7.14 -5.41
CA ILE A 186 -14.68 -6.22 -6.56
C ILE A 186 -15.30 -6.98 -7.74
N SER A 187 -14.77 -8.16 -8.09
CA SER A 187 -15.33 -8.99 -9.15
C SER A 187 -16.81 -9.31 -8.93
N ALA A 188 -17.19 -9.77 -7.74
CA ALA A 188 -18.58 -10.11 -7.43
C ALA A 188 -19.52 -8.89 -7.53
N VAL A 189 -19.08 -7.72 -7.06
CA VAL A 189 -19.88 -6.47 -7.14
C VAL A 189 -20.01 -6.01 -8.59
N SER A 190 -18.93 -6.04 -9.37
CA SER A 190 -18.95 -5.66 -10.78
C SER A 190 -19.82 -6.62 -11.61
N GLU A 191 -19.76 -7.94 -11.35
CA GLU A 191 -20.65 -8.93 -11.97
C GLU A 191 -22.11 -8.71 -11.59
N TYR A 192 -22.37 -8.39 -10.32
CA TYR A 192 -23.71 -8.04 -9.87
C TYR A 192 -24.25 -6.81 -10.63
N PHE A 193 -23.47 -5.73 -10.76
CA PHE A 193 -23.89 -4.57 -11.56
C PHE A 193 -24.18 -4.94 -13.00
N ALA A 194 -23.32 -5.73 -13.64
CA ALA A 194 -23.53 -6.22 -15.00
C ALA A 194 -24.85 -7.00 -15.16
N SER A 195 -25.23 -7.81 -14.15
CA SER A 195 -26.50 -8.55 -14.16
C SER A 195 -27.75 -7.67 -14.08
N GLN A 196 -27.61 -6.40 -13.68
CA GLN A 196 -28.73 -5.45 -13.61
C GLN A 196 -29.03 -4.81 -14.96
N PHE A 197 -28.15 -4.96 -15.96
CA PHE A 197 -28.38 -4.41 -17.29
C PHE A 197 -29.45 -5.22 -18.02
N PRO A 198 -30.37 -4.55 -18.73
CA PRO A 198 -31.37 -5.24 -19.53
C PRO A 198 -30.71 -6.09 -20.61
N ASP A 199 -31.27 -7.28 -20.83
CA ASP A 199 -30.76 -8.26 -21.77
C ASP A 199 -30.80 -7.68 -23.20
N LYS A 200 -29.64 -7.55 -23.86
CA LYS A 200 -29.52 -6.95 -25.20
C LYS A 200 -30.32 -7.68 -26.29
N ARG A 201 -30.87 -8.86 -25.98
CA ARG A 201 -31.64 -9.71 -26.92
C ARG A 201 -33.14 -9.42 -26.98
N ARG A 202 -33.64 -8.37 -26.31
CA ARG A 202 -35.07 -8.02 -26.26
C ARG A 202 -35.45 -6.64 -26.81
N SER A 203 -34.57 -5.99 -27.58
CA SER A 203 -34.87 -4.72 -28.28
C SER A 203 -34.95 -4.90 -29.78
#